data_AF-A0A4R6FZG3-F1
#
_entry.id   AF-A0A4R6FZG3-F1
#
_cell.length_a   1.000
_cell.length_b   1.000
_cell.length_c   1.000
_cell.angle_alpha   90.00
_cell.angle_beta   90.00
_cell.angle_gamma   90.00
#
_symmetry.space_group_name_H-M   'P 1'
#
loop_
_entity.id
_entity.type
_entity.pdbx_description
1 polymer ?
#
loop_
_entity_poly.entity_id
_entity_poly.type
_entity_poly.pdbx_seq_one_letter_code
_entity_poly.pdbx_strand_id
1 'polypeptide(L)' 'MFNQIYLSALANFVESTLDFHPDFEDDAFAFDFEGERIYCERKRNCFDLYVGNERFQLPRC' A
#
# COMPACT_ATOMS: atom_id res chain seq x y z
N MET A 1 -16.70 -3.80 -0.85
CA MET A 1 -16.66 -2.98 0.39
C MET A 1 -15.54 -3.55 1.25
N PHE A 2 -14.36 -2.94 1.23
CA PHE A 2 -13.22 -3.41 2.03
C PHE A 2 -13.51 -3.20 3.52
N ASN A 3 -13.44 -4.27 4.30
CA ASN A 3 -13.74 -4.23 5.73
C ASN A 3 -12.54 -3.65 6.51
N GLN A 4 -12.78 -2.97 7.63
CA GLN A 4 -11.76 -2.21 8.37
C GLN A 4 -10.59 -3.10 8.85
N ILE A 5 -10.88 -4.38 9.14
CA ILE A 5 -9.88 -5.41 9.51
C ILE A 5 -8.90 -5.68 8.36
N TYR A 6 -9.38 -5.67 7.12
CA TYR A 6 -8.59 -5.95 5.92
C TYR A 6 -7.62 -4.80 5.62
N LEU A 7 -8.06 -3.55 5.81
CA LEU A 7 -7.20 -2.37 5.65
C LEU A 7 -6.07 -2.33 6.68
N SER A 8 -6.34 -2.74 7.93
CA SER A 8 -5.30 -2.84 8.96
C SER A 8 -4.28 -3.95 8.67
N ALA A 9 -4.74 -5.11 8.18
CA ALA A 9 -3.85 -6.20 7.77
C ALA A 9 -2.98 -5.80 6.57
N LEU A 10 -3.56 -5.09 5.60
CA LEU A 10 -2.85 -4.53 4.46
C LEU A 10 -1.81 -3.49 4.88
N ALA A 11 -2.15 -2.59 5.82
CA ALA A 11 -1.21 -1.60 6.33
C ALA A 11 0.01 -2.26 7.02
N ASN A 12 -0.22 -3.28 7.85
CA ASN A 12 0.86 -4.04 8.50
C ASN A 12 1.73 -4.79 7.48
N PHE A 13 1.13 -5.34 6.42
CA PHE A 13 1.88 -6.00 5.35
C PHE A 13 2.75 -5.00 4.58
N VAL A 14 2.20 -3.85 4.23
CA VAL A 14 2.90 -2.75 3.56
C VAL A 14 4.09 -2.28 4.42
N GLU A 15 3.88 -2.07 5.71
CA GLU A 15 4.95 -1.65 6.64
C GLU A 15 6.04 -2.72 6.80
N SER A 16 5.68 -4.01 6.85
CA SER A 16 6.68 -5.07 7.04
C SER A 16 7.42 -5.49 5.76
N THR A 17 6.80 -5.29 4.60
CA THR A 17 7.28 -5.84 3.32
C THR A 17 7.88 -4.79 2.41
N LEU A 18 7.39 -3.55 2.49
CA LEU A 18 7.87 -2.47 1.62
C LEU A 18 9.02 -1.74 2.31
N ASP A 19 10.20 -1.90 1.72
CA ASP A 19 11.41 -1.26 2.22
C ASP A 19 11.22 0.27 2.23
N PHE A 20 11.47 0.88 3.40
CA PHE A 20 11.36 2.33 3.66
C PHE A 20 12.58 3.11 3.13
N HIS A 21 13.35 2.53 2.21
CA HIS A 21 14.59 3.14 1.78
C HIS A 21 14.31 4.42 0.98
N PRO A 22 14.87 5.58 1.39
CA PRO A 22 14.64 6.86 0.73
C PRO A 22 15.16 6.91 -0.71
N ASP A 23 16.03 5.97 -1.11
CA ASP A 23 16.51 5.87 -2.50
C ASP A 23 15.46 5.31 -3.49
N PHE A 24 14.31 4.82 -3.00
CA PHE A 24 13.18 4.38 -3.83
C PHE A 24 12.01 5.39 -3.80
N GLU A 25 12.34 6.69 -3.76
CA GLU A 25 11.36 7.77 -3.94
C GLU A 25 10.63 7.61 -5.29
N ASP A 26 9.29 7.68 -5.26
CA ASP A 26 8.38 7.62 -6.41
C ASP A 26 8.38 6.32 -7.21
N ASP A 27 8.60 5.18 -6.54
CA ASP A 27 8.42 3.87 -7.17
C ASP A 27 6.98 3.37 -7.04
N ALA A 28 6.49 2.72 -8.11
CA ALA A 28 5.15 2.20 -8.18
C ALA A 28 5.16 0.74 -8.64
N PHE A 29 4.54 -0.14 -7.86
CA PHE A 29 4.52 -1.57 -8.11
C PHE A 29 3.19 -2.17 -7.69
N ALA A 30 2.92 -3.39 -8.15
CA ALA A 30 1.71 -4.12 -7.81
C ALA A 30 2.04 -5.41 -7.08
N PHE A 31 1.23 -5.76 -6.10
CA PHE A 31 1.32 -7.01 -5.35
C PHE A 31 -0.07 -7.63 -5.17
N ASP A 32 -0.11 -8.93 -4.94
CA ASP A 32 -1.34 -9.65 -4.66
C ASP A 32 -1.48 -9.83 -3.14
N PHE A 33 -2.64 -9.45 -2.59
CA PHE A 33 -2.93 -9.60 -1.16
C PHE A 33 -4.32 -10.22 -1.01
N GLU A 34 -4.40 -11.38 -0.33
CA GLU A 34 -5.65 -12.15 -0.14
C GLU A 34 -6.44 -12.40 -1.45
N GLY A 35 -5.74 -12.57 -2.57
CA GLY A 35 -6.33 -12.81 -3.89
C GLY A 35 -6.75 -11.56 -4.66
N GLU A 36 -6.57 -10.35 -4.10
CA GLU A 36 -6.80 -9.08 -4.77
C GLU A 36 -5.49 -8.45 -5.26
N ARG A 37 -5.52 -7.91 -6.49
CA ARG A 37 -4.39 -7.18 -7.07
C ARG A 37 -4.39 -5.75 -6.54
N ILE A 38 -3.35 -5.37 -5.81
CA ILE A 38 -3.19 -4.04 -5.23
C ILE A 38 -2.05 -3.32 -5.94
N TYR A 39 -2.31 -2.12 -6.42
CA TYR A 39 -1.28 -1.23 -6.95
C TYR A 39 -0.87 -0.23 -5.88
N CYS A 40 0.43 -0.07 -5.65
CA CYS A 40 0.99 0.80 -4.62
C CYS A 40 1.90 1.84 -5.25
N GLU A 41 1.62 3.10 -5.00
CA GLU A 41 2.52 4.22 -5.26
C GLU A 41 3.19 4.65 -3.96
N ARG A 42 4.52 4.54 -3.90
CA ARG A 42 5.32 5.02 -2.78
C ARG A 42 5.61 6.51 -2.96
N LYS A 43 4.99 7.35 -2.14
CA LYS A 43 5.24 8.80 -2.11
C LYS A 43 6.06 9.14 -0.87
N ARG A 44 6.76 10.28 -0.91
CA ARG A 44 7.64 10.72 0.18
C ARG A 44 7.03 10.62 1.59
N ASN A 45 5.75 10.98 1.74
CA ASN A 45 5.06 11.06 3.04
C ASN A 45 3.90 10.05 3.20
N CYS A 46 3.58 9.27 2.17
CA CYS A 46 2.42 8.37 2.19
C CYS A 46 2.55 7.24 1.15
N PHE A 47 1.71 6.22 1.30
CA PHE A 47 1.48 5.18 0.29
C PHE A 47 0.07 5.36 -0.26
N ASP A 48 -0.06 5.50 -1.57
CA ASP A 48 -1.37 5.44 -2.23
C ASP A 48 -1.57 4.01 -2.74
N LEU A 49 -2.57 3.32 -2.19
CA LEU A 49 -2.96 1.97 -2.57
C LEU A 49 -4.23 2.02 -3.40
N TYR A 50 -4.18 1.43 -4.59
CA TYR A 50 -5.31 1.32 -5.50
C TYR A 50 -5.77 -0.12 -5.54
N VAL A 51 -7.04 -0.34 -5.22
CA VAL A 51 -7.68 -1.66 -5.27
C VAL A 51 -8.91 -1.55 -6.16
N GLY A 52 -8.80 -2.08 -7.38
CA GLY A 52 -9.79 -1.82 -8.43
C GLY A 52 -9.92 -0.32 -8.73
N ASN A 53 -11.10 0.25 -8.49
CA ASN A 53 -11.38 1.68 -8.68
C ASN A 53 -11.29 2.50 -7.37
N GLU A 54 -10.97 1.87 -6.25
CA GLU A 54 -10.87 2.55 -4.95
C GLU A 54 -9.41 2.93 -4.66
N ARG A 55 -9.21 4.12 -4.09
CA ARG A 55 -7.90 4.62 -3.64
C ARG A 55 -7.90 4.80 -2.13
N PHE A 56 -6.94 4.17 -1.47
CA PHE A 56 -6.67 4.30 -0.04
C PHE A 56 -5.31 4.96 0.15
N GLN A 57 -5.24 5.91 1.09
CA GLN A 57 -3.98 6.55 1.43
C GLN A 57 -3.56 6.11 2.82
N LEU A 58 -2.36 5.56 2.94
CA LEU A 58 -1.73 5.22 4.20
C LEU A 58 -0.62 6.24 4.50
N PRO A 59 -0.57 6.83 5.71
CA PRO A 59 0.55 7.67 6.09
C PRO A 59 1.83 6.83 6.19
N ARG A 60 2.99 7.43 5.89
CA ARG A 60 4.29 6.89 6.32
C ARG A 60 4.48 7.19 7.81
N CYS A 61 4.90 6.19 8.58
CA CYS A 61 5.33 6.34 9.97
C CYS A 61 6.64 7.14 10.06
#